data_AF-A0A4V6NWJ4-F1
#
_entry.id   AF-A0A4V6NWJ4-F1
#
_cell.length_a   1.000
_cell.length_b   1.000
_cell.length_c   1.000
_cell.angle_alpha   90.00
_cell.angle_beta   90.00
_cell.angle_gamma   90.00
#
_symmetry.space_group_name_H-M   'P 1'
#
loop_
_entity.id
_entity.type
_entity.pdbx_description
1 polymer ?
#
loop_
_entity_poly.entity_id
_entity_poly.type
_entity_poly.pdbx_seq_one_letter_code
_entity_poly.pdbx_strand_id
1 'polypeptide(L)'
;MRYWFEKDSKINQDVLRLVRRLRILGAQTYIATGQEHYRAAYLRNDLGFSSTFDGIFYSARIGLPKKDPGFFEAINRSLDIVPETPSLF
;
A
#
# COMPACT_ATOMS: atom_id res chain seq x y z
N MET A 1 -9.93 -15.06 19.16
CA MET A 1 -9.79 -14.06 18.08
C MET A 1 -8.67 -13.05 18.31
N ARG A 2 -8.49 -12.43 19.49
CA ARG A 2 -7.39 -11.47 19.81
C ARG A 2 -5.94 -11.95 19.55
N TYR A 3 -5.68 -13.25 19.60
CA TYR A 3 -4.33 -13.81 19.50
C TYR A 3 -3.65 -13.58 18.12
N TRP A 4 -4.44 -13.46 17.04
CA TRP A 4 -3.91 -13.13 15.71
C TRP A 4 -3.74 -11.62 15.46
N PHE A 5 -4.41 -10.76 16.26
CA PHE A 5 -4.33 -9.30 16.15
C PHE A 5 -3.00 -8.75 16.71
N GLU A 6 -2.49 -9.34 17.79
CA GLU A 6 -1.27 -8.88 18.46
C GLU A 6 0.03 -9.34 17.76
N LYS A 7 0.02 -10.53 17.13
CA LYS A 7 1.24 -11.14 16.60
C LYS A 7 1.55 -10.80 15.13
N ASP A 8 0.54 -10.53 14.29
CA ASP A 8 0.74 -10.42 12.84
C ASP A 8 0.63 -8.98 12.28
N SER A 9 0.47 -7.99 13.16
CA SER A 9 0.36 -6.58 12.78
C SER A 9 0.95 -5.67 13.84
N LYS A 10 2.25 -5.82 14.12
CA LYS A 10 3.00 -4.75 14.81
C LYS A 10 3.08 -3.55 13.88
N ILE A 11 2.03 -2.73 13.90
CA ILE A 11 1.97 -1.48 13.16
C ILE A 11 3.08 -0.59 13.68
N ASN A 12 3.99 -0.21 12.79
CA ASN A 12 5.05 0.73 13.11
C ASN A 12 4.45 2.14 13.23
N GLN A 13 4.35 2.62 14.47
CA GLN A 13 3.77 3.93 14.78
C GLN A 13 4.62 5.09 14.25
N ASP A 14 5.93 4.93 14.11
CA ASP A 14 6.80 5.94 13.49
C ASP A 14 6.49 6.13 12.01
N VAL A 15 6.23 5.02 11.29
CA VAL A 15 5.82 5.06 9.88
C VAL A 15 4.48 5.80 9.75
N LEU A 16 3.49 5.51 10.60
CA LEU A 16 2.22 6.23 10.56
C LEU A 16 2.38 7.72 10.85
N ARG A 17 3.23 8.10 11.80
CA ARG A 17 3.55 9.51 12.07
C ARG A 17 4.19 10.19 10.86
N LEU A 18 5.14 9.53 10.21
CA LEU A 18 5.79 10.04 9.01
C LEU A 18 4.78 10.24 7.88
N VAL A 19 3.92 9.25 7.62
CA VAL A 19 2.86 9.33 6.60
C VAL A 19 1.94 10.52 6.86
N ARG A 20 1.49 10.72 8.10
CA ARG A 20 0.66 11.89 8.45
C ARG A 20 1.37 13.21 8.16
N ARG A 21 2.67 13.30 8.47
CA ARG A 21 3.46 14.50 8.19
C ARG A 21 3.60 14.76 6.68
N LEU A 22 3.87 13.72 5.90
CA LEU A 22 3.95 13.82 4.44
C LEU A 22 2.62 14.28 3.83
N ARG A 23 1.49 13.76 4.34
CA ARG A 23 0.16 14.18 3.90
C ARG A 23 -0.15 15.64 4.22
N ILE A 24 0.24 16.14 5.39
CA ILE A 24 0.10 17.58 5.73
C ILE A 24 0.89 18.45 4.76
N LEU A 25 2.03 17.96 4.24
CA LEU A 25 2.82 18.63 3.21
C LEU A 25 2.28 18.47 1.79
N GLY A 26 1.12 17.82 1.61
CA GLY A 26 0.46 17.64 0.31
C GLY A 26 0.89 16.38 -0.45
N ALA A 27 1.72 15.50 0.12
CA ALA A 27 2.10 14.26 -0.54
C ALA A 27 0.97 13.21 -0.44
N GLN A 28 0.69 12.54 -1.57
CA GLN A 28 -0.17 11.36 -1.58
C GLN A 28 0.62 10.13 -1.11
N THR A 29 -0.02 9.28 -0.31
CA THR A 29 0.62 8.14 0.33
C THR A 29 -0.19 6.88 0.12
N TYR A 30 0.45 5.83 -0.38
CA TYR A 30 -0.20 4.57 -0.73
C TYR A 30 0.52 3.37 -0.11
N ILE A 31 -0.22 2.28 0.10
CA ILE A 31 0.37 0.99 0.46
C ILE A 31 0.46 0.11 -0.78
N ALA A 32 1.61 -0.52 -0.99
CA ALA A 32 1.82 -1.54 -2.02
C ALA A 32 2.19 -2.88 -1.36
N THR A 33 1.29 -3.87 -1.40
CA THR A 33 1.42 -5.11 -0.61
C THR A 33 1.19 -6.39 -1.42
N GLY A 34 1.83 -7.48 -1.00
CA GLY A 34 1.74 -8.78 -1.66
C GLY A 34 0.46 -9.58 -1.36
N GLN A 35 -0.49 -8.99 -0.63
CA GLN A 35 -1.57 -9.70 0.07
C GLN A 35 -2.77 -10.05 -0.82
N GLU A 36 -3.60 -10.97 -0.33
CA GLU A 36 -4.90 -11.33 -0.90
C GLU A 36 -6.04 -10.37 -0.45
N HIS A 37 -7.23 -10.49 -1.05
CA HIS A 37 -8.36 -9.58 -0.86
C HIS A 37 -8.81 -9.40 0.59
N TYR A 38 -8.98 -10.46 1.36
CA TYR A 38 -9.43 -10.42 2.76
C TYR A 38 -8.41 -9.71 3.64
N ARG A 39 -7.12 -10.03 3.52
CA ARG A 39 -6.06 -9.37 4.29
C ARG A 39 -5.90 -7.91 3.88
N ALA A 40 -6.05 -7.58 2.60
CA ALA A 40 -6.05 -6.19 2.14
C ALA A 40 -7.26 -5.40 2.67
N ALA A 41 -8.45 -6.01 2.70
CA ALA A 41 -9.65 -5.42 3.29
C ALA A 41 -9.48 -5.19 4.80
N TYR A 42 -8.92 -6.17 5.51
CA TYR A 42 -8.61 -6.06 6.94
C TYR A 42 -7.60 -4.94 7.24
N LEU A 43 -6.53 -4.82 6.43
CA LEU A 43 -5.59 -3.70 6.54
C LEU A 43 -6.30 -2.35 6.35
N ARG A 44 -7.18 -2.25 5.36
CA ARG A 44 -7.87 -1.01 5.01
C ARG A 44 -8.90 -0.60 6.06
N ASN A 45 -9.74 -1.53 6.51
CA ASN A 45 -10.92 -1.24 7.30
C ASN A 45 -10.66 -1.41 8.79
N ASP A 46 -10.11 -2.55 9.20
CA ASP A 46 -9.96 -2.92 10.61
C ASP A 46 -8.70 -2.33 11.25
N LEU A 47 -7.60 -2.21 10.50
CA LEU A 47 -6.36 -1.57 10.98
C LEU A 47 -6.31 -0.05 10.75
N GLY A 48 -7.42 0.55 10.29
CA GLY A 48 -7.56 2.00 10.16
C GLY A 48 -6.72 2.63 9.06
N PHE A 49 -6.13 1.85 8.14
CA PHE A 49 -5.28 2.41 7.09
C PHE A 49 -6.05 3.26 6.08
N SER A 50 -7.36 3.04 5.94
CA SER A 50 -8.26 3.93 5.17
C SER A 50 -8.22 5.39 5.64
N SER A 51 -7.90 5.64 6.92
CA SER A 51 -7.76 7.00 7.48
C SER A 51 -6.36 7.59 7.34
N THR A 52 -5.35 6.74 7.04
CA THR A 52 -3.94 7.13 7.07
C THR A 52 -3.31 7.18 5.67
N PHE A 53 -3.78 6.36 4.74
CA PHE A 53 -3.28 6.26 3.37
C PHE A 53 -4.39 6.60 2.37
N ASP A 54 -4.02 7.12 1.21
CA ASP A 54 -4.92 7.49 0.12
C ASP A 54 -5.41 6.27 -0.67
N GLY A 55 -4.70 5.14 -0.54
CA GLY A 55 -5.13 3.88 -1.12
C GLY A 55 -4.23 2.70 -0.79
N ILE A 56 -4.70 1.52 -1.20
CA ILE A 56 -3.96 0.26 -1.11
C ILE A 56 -3.99 -0.46 -2.46
N PHE A 57 -2.79 -0.74 -2.96
CA PHE A 57 -2.51 -1.58 -4.10
C PHE A 57 -2.02 -2.94 -3.61
N TYR A 58 -2.60 -4.02 -4.13
CA TYR A 58 -2.27 -5.36 -3.65
C TYR A 58 -2.38 -6.43 -4.74
N SER A 59 -1.55 -7.48 -4.61
CA SER A 59 -1.34 -8.49 -5.66
C SER A 59 -2.65 -9.09 -6.18
N ALA A 60 -3.56 -9.51 -5.29
CA ALA A 60 -4.78 -10.18 -5.74
C ALA A 60 -5.71 -9.26 -6.57
N ARG A 61 -5.69 -7.94 -6.35
CA ARG A 61 -6.43 -6.98 -7.18
C ARG A 61 -5.71 -6.63 -8.47
N ILE A 62 -4.37 -6.56 -8.44
CA ILE A 62 -3.56 -6.21 -9.61
C ILE A 62 -3.40 -7.42 -10.55
N GLY A 63 -3.50 -8.64 -10.03
CA GLY A 63 -3.29 -9.88 -10.79
C GLY A 63 -1.82 -10.27 -10.96
N LEU A 64 -0.89 -9.47 -10.42
CA LEU A 64 0.56 -9.71 -10.47
C LEU A 64 1.14 -9.79 -9.06
N PRO A 65 2.12 -10.65 -8.80
CA PRO A 65 2.83 -10.66 -7.53
C PRO A 65 3.70 -9.40 -7.40
N LYS A 66 3.85 -8.86 -6.20
CA LYS A 66 4.69 -7.66 -5.93
C LYS A 66 6.15 -7.77 -6.42
N LYS A 67 6.68 -8.98 -6.61
CA LYS A 67 8.04 -9.21 -7.14
C LYS A 67 8.13 -9.02 -8.66
N ASP A 68 6.99 -9.04 -9.35
CA ASP A 68 6.90 -8.77 -10.78
C ASP A 68 6.97 -7.25 -11.03
N PRO A 69 7.87 -6.76 -11.90
CA PRO A 69 7.94 -5.33 -12.24
C PRO A 69 6.60 -4.75 -12.72
N GLY A 70 5.81 -5.53 -13.45
CA GLY A 70 4.50 -5.12 -13.96
C GLY A 70 3.51 -4.75 -12.85
N PHE A 71 3.73 -5.23 -11.62
CA PHE A 71 2.96 -4.79 -10.45
C PHE A 71 3.10 -3.29 -10.20
N PHE A 72 4.33 -2.76 -10.25
CA PHE A 72 4.58 -1.33 -10.03
C PHE A 72 4.23 -0.49 -11.25
N GLU A 73 4.35 -1.04 -12.46
CA GLU A 73 3.86 -0.40 -13.68
C GLU A 73 2.34 -0.19 -13.63
N ALA A 74 1.59 -1.19 -13.15
CA ALA A 74 0.14 -1.08 -12.97
C ALA A 74 -0.22 -0.01 -11.92
N ILE A 75 0.56 0.10 -10.85
CA ILE A 75 0.39 1.16 -9.84
C ILE A 75 0.64 2.53 -10.45
N ASN A 76 1.77 2.72 -11.14
CA ASN A 76 2.10 3.99 -11.77
C ASN A 76 1.02 4.43 -12.76
N ARG A 77 0.53 3.49 -13.59
CA ARG A 77 -0.60 3.75 -14.50
C ARG A 77 -1.87 4.15 -13.75
N SER A 78 -2.17 3.52 -12.62
CA SER A 78 -3.34 3.87 -11.80
C SER A 78 -3.22 5.23 -11.11
N LEU A 79 -2.01 5.76 -10.97
CA LEU A 79 -1.71 7.06 -10.35
C LEU A 79 -1.36 8.13 -11.39
N ASP A 80 -1.48 7.82 -12.69
CA ASP A 80 -1.06 8.67 -13.79
C ASP A 80 0.40 9.17 -13.68
N ILE A 81 1.26 8.35 -13.06
CA ILE A 81 2.69 8.61 -12.92
C ILE A 81 3.37 8.12 -14.19
N VAL A 82 3.91 9.05 -14.96
CA VAL A 82 4.79 8.74 -16.09
C VAL A 82 6.19 8.48 -15.54
N PRO A 83 6.83 7.35 -15.84
CA PRO A 83 8.22 7.15 -15.47
C PRO A 83 9.06 8.26 -16.10
N GLU A 84 9.87 8.97 -15.30
CA GLU A 84 10.80 9.98 -15.84
C GLU A 84 11.82 9.36 -16.82
N THR A 85 12.02 8.04 -16.74
CA THR A 85 12.87 7.27 -17.65
C THR A 85 12.12 6.01 -18.10
N PRO A 86 11.95 5.75 -19.41
CA PRO A 86 11.53 4.43 -19.86
C PRO A 86 12.57 3.41 -19.38
N SER A 87 12.11 2.31 -18.79
CA SER A 87 12.98 1.22 -18.39
C SER A 87 13.85 0.79 -19.58
N LEU A 88 15.17 0.92 -19.46
CA LEU A 88 16.13 0.38 -20.42
C LEU A 88 16.21 -1.14 -20.21
N PHE A 89 15.22 -1.87 -20.74
CA PHE A 89 15.34 -3.29 -21.04
C PHE A 89 14.85 -3.53 -22.46
#